data_AF-A0A953U672-F1
#
_entry.id   AF-A0A953U672-F1
#
_cell.length_a   1.000
_cell.length_b   1.000
_cell.length_c   1.000
_cell.angle_alpha   90.00
_cell.angle_beta   90.00
_cell.angle_gamma   90.00
#
_symmetry.space_group_name_H-M   'P 1'
#
loop_
_entity.id
_entity.type
_entity.pdbx_description
1 polymer ?
#
loop_
_entity_poly.entity_id
_entity_poly.type
_entity_poly.pdbx_seq_one_letter_code
_entity_poly.pdbx_strand_id
1 'polypeptide(L)'
;MADILEHADWYAAQSGQRLARRWEKANTSALLRIVRNPSAGTPCRFRQEDLRDVRWVVIPGFSKHLLFYRFRGAEILVLRVLHGARDLESLL
;
A
#
# COMPACT_ATOMS: atom_id res chain seq x y z
N MET A 1 7.52 0.15 -5.78
CA MET A 1 7.18 -1.23 -6.21
C MET A 1 7.97 -2.29 -5.47
N ALA A 2 9.18 -2.00 -4.95
CA ALA A 2 9.97 -2.95 -4.14
C ALA A 2 9.17 -3.59 -2.99
N ASP A 3 8.45 -2.80 -2.19
CA ASP A 3 7.69 -3.34 -1.04
C ASP A 3 6.65 -4.43 -1.43
N ILE A 4 6.01 -4.31 -2.60
CA ILE A 4 5.02 -5.31 -3.04
C ILE A 4 5.70 -6.63 -3.36
N LEU A 5 6.86 -6.58 -4.02
CA LEU A 5 7.65 -7.75 -4.41
C LEU A 5 8.28 -8.41 -3.18
N GLU A 6 8.87 -7.63 -2.28
CA GLU A 6 9.44 -8.14 -1.03
C GLU A 6 8.40 -8.90 -0.18
N HIS A 7 7.18 -8.35 -0.06
CA HIS A 7 6.10 -9.06 0.63
C HIS A 7 5.63 -10.31 -0.13
N ALA A 8 5.61 -10.29 -1.46
CA ALA A 8 5.26 -11.45 -2.28
C ALA A 8 6.27 -12.60 -2.07
N ASP A 9 7.57 -12.28 -2.11
CA ASP A 9 8.66 -13.23 -1.88
C ASP A 9 8.60 -13.81 -0.46
N TRP A 10 8.35 -12.96 0.55
CA TRP A 10 8.17 -13.42 1.93
C TRP A 10 6.99 -14.40 2.05
N TYR A 11 5.84 -14.08 1.45
CA TYR A 11 4.68 -14.98 1.48
C TYR A 11 4.92 -16.28 0.72
N ALA A 12 5.62 -16.23 -0.42
CA ALA A 12 5.98 -17.42 -1.18
C ALA A 12 6.88 -18.35 -0.36
N ALA A 13 7.88 -17.79 0.32
CA ALA A 13 8.80 -18.54 1.17
C ALA A 13 8.12 -19.12 2.43
N GLN A 14 7.26 -18.35 3.10
CA GLN A 14 6.67 -18.75 4.39
C GLN A 14 5.40 -19.60 4.27
N SER A 15 4.63 -19.44 3.20
CA SER A 15 3.29 -20.04 3.10
C SER A 15 2.96 -20.56 1.69
N GLY A 16 3.96 -20.57 0.80
CA GLY A 16 3.85 -21.08 -0.55
C GLY A 16 3.17 -20.12 -1.53
N GLN A 17 3.24 -20.50 -2.80
CA GLN A 17 2.86 -19.64 -3.93
C GLN A 17 1.38 -19.24 -3.98
N ARG A 18 0.51 -19.97 -3.30
CA ARG A 18 -0.93 -19.63 -3.25
C ARG A 18 -1.16 -18.31 -2.52
N LEU A 19 -0.43 -18.04 -1.43
CA LEU A 19 -0.58 -16.81 -0.67
C LEU A 19 0.03 -15.62 -1.42
N ALA A 20 1.19 -15.81 -2.05
CA ALA A 20 1.83 -14.80 -2.90
C ALA A 20 0.91 -14.34 -4.04
N ARG A 21 0.27 -15.26 -4.77
CA ARG A 21 -0.72 -14.91 -5.80
C ARG A 21 -1.93 -14.14 -5.25
N ARG A 22 -2.38 -14.48 -4.03
CA ARG A 22 -3.48 -13.74 -3.38
C ARG A 22 -3.05 -12.32 -3.04
N TRP A 23 -1.81 -12.14 -2.59
CA TRP A 23 -1.20 -10.85 -2.31
C TRP A 23 -1.11 -9.98 -3.57
N GLU A 24 -0.60 -10.52 -4.68
CA GLU A 24 -0.53 -9.80 -5.96
C GLU A 24 -1.92 -9.32 -6.41
N LYS A 25 -2.92 -10.22 -6.43
CA LYS A 25 -4.30 -9.88 -6.82
C LYS A 25 -4.90 -8.81 -5.91
N ALA A 26 -4.63 -8.86 -4.61
CA ALA A 26 -5.10 -7.87 -3.66
C ALA A 26 -4.47 -6.49 -3.91
N ASN A 27 -3.17 -6.44 -4.22
CA ASN A 27 -2.48 -5.20 -4.59
C ASN A 27 -3.04 -4.61 -5.89
N THR A 28 -3.22 -5.42 -6.94
CA THR A 28 -3.85 -4.96 -8.19
C THR A 28 -5.25 -4.40 -7.93
N SER A 29 -6.04 -5.05 -7.09
CA SER A 29 -7.38 -4.58 -6.73
C SER A 29 -7.35 -3.23 -6.00
N ALA A 30 -6.41 -3.05 -5.06
CA ALA A 30 -6.21 -1.79 -4.36
C ALA A 30 -5.79 -0.66 -5.33
N LEU A 31 -4.83 -0.94 -6.23
CA LEU A 31 -4.36 0.00 -7.25
C LEU A 31 -5.50 0.43 -8.19
N LEU A 32 -6.28 -0.52 -8.72
CA LEU A 32 -7.41 -0.21 -9.58
C LEU A 32 -8.49 0.59 -8.85
N ARG A 33 -8.69 0.36 -7.54
CA ARG A 33 -9.63 1.14 -6.74
C ARG A 33 -9.18 2.59 -6.60
N ILE A 34 -7.90 2.85 -6.32
CA ILE A 34 -7.40 4.23 -6.21
C ILE A 34 -7.35 4.93 -7.57
N VAL A 35 -7.10 4.22 -8.68
CA VAL A 35 -7.22 4.78 -10.04
C VAL A 35 -8.64 5.25 -10.32
N ARG A 36 -9.66 4.46 -9.95
CA ARG A 36 -11.07 4.82 -10.18
C ARG A 36 -11.56 5.94 -9.28
N ASN A 37 -11.10 5.98 -8.03
CA ASN A 37 -11.50 7.01 -7.07
C ASN A 37 -10.32 7.39 -6.16
N PRO A 38 -9.44 8.31 -6.62
CA PRO A 38 -8.23 8.66 -5.89
C PRO A 38 -8.50 9.33 -4.53
N SER A 39 -9.65 9.97 -4.35
CA SER A 39 -10.02 10.62 -3.09
C SER A 39 -10.56 9.67 -2.02
N ALA A 40 -10.78 8.38 -2.34
CA ALA A 40 -11.34 7.39 -1.41
C ALA A 40 -10.38 6.98 -0.28
N GLY A 41 -9.09 7.24 -0.40
CA GLY A 41 -8.10 6.96 0.64
C GLY A 41 -8.16 7.94 1.81
N THR A 42 -7.85 7.46 3.01
CA THR A 42 -7.82 8.27 4.22
C THR A 42 -6.64 9.24 4.18
N PRO A 43 -6.86 10.56 4.36
CA PRO A 43 -5.77 11.52 4.44
C PRO A 43 -4.83 11.26 5.63
N CYS A 44 -3.53 11.31 5.38
CA CYS A 44 -2.53 11.34 6.43
C CYS A 44 -2.45 12.75 7.03
N ARG A 45 -2.15 12.84 8.33
CA ARG A 45 -1.95 14.12 9.05
C ARG A 45 -0.47 14.31 9.40
N PHE A 46 0.41 14.16 8.41
CA PHE A 46 1.84 14.38 8.61
C PHE A 46 2.15 15.87 8.71
N ARG A 47 3.12 16.22 9.57
CA ARG A 47 3.57 17.61 9.77
C ARG A 47 4.62 18.04 8.74
N GLN A 48 5.36 17.09 8.17
CA GLN A 48 6.41 17.36 7.19
C GLN A 48 5.80 17.78 5.84
N GLU A 49 6.35 18.84 5.26
CA GLU A 49 5.83 19.44 4.02
C GLU A 49 5.90 18.48 2.82
N ASP A 50 6.94 17.65 2.75
CA ASP A 50 7.14 16.65 1.68
C ASP A 50 6.12 15.51 1.71
N LEU A 51 5.41 15.35 2.84
CA LEU A 51 4.38 14.33 3.06
C LEU A 51 2.95 14.92 3.04
N ARG A 52 2.78 16.14 2.51
CA ARG A 52 1.45 16.71 2.25
C ARG A 52 0.69 15.88 1.22
N ASP A 53 -0.63 15.88 1.37
CA ASP A 53 -1.60 15.20 0.48
C ASP A 53 -1.44 13.69 0.35
N VAL A 54 -0.63 13.08 1.22
CA VAL A 54 -0.50 11.62 1.30
C VAL A 54 -1.81 11.05 1.84
N ARG A 55 -2.24 9.97 1.21
CA ARG A 55 -3.40 9.17 1.58
C ARG A 55 -3.00 7.73 1.75
N TRP A 56 -3.80 6.99 2.50
CA TRP A 56 -3.62 5.57 2.66
C TRP A 56 -4.91 4.79 2.47
N VAL A 57 -4.77 3.55 2.01
CA VAL A 57 -5.84 2.54 1.98
C VAL A 57 -5.29 1.21 2.48
N VAL A 58 -6.16 0.35 3.01
CA VAL A 58 -5.80 -1.04 3.30
C VAL A 58 -5.71 -1.86 2.02
N ILE A 59 -4.81 -2.83 1.98
CA ILE A 59 -4.82 -3.89 0.97
C ILE A 59 -5.96 -4.87 1.30
N PRO A 60 -6.94 -5.10 0.41
CA PRO A 60 -8.08 -5.98 0.68
C PRO A 60 -7.64 -7.41 1.06
N GLY A 61 -8.15 -7.94 2.17
CA GLY A 61 -7.76 -9.25 2.69
C GLY A 61 -6.39 -9.29 3.37
N PHE A 62 -5.70 -8.15 3.48
CA PHE A 62 -4.42 -7.97 4.16
C PHE A 62 -4.49 -6.68 5.00
N SER A 63 -5.37 -6.63 6.01
CA SER A 63 -5.70 -5.42 6.78
C SER A 63 -4.52 -4.75 7.48
N LYS A 64 -3.45 -5.50 7.75
CA LYS A 64 -2.21 -4.96 8.31
C LYS A 64 -1.33 -4.26 7.27
N HIS A 65 -1.63 -4.34 5.97
CA HIS A 65 -0.84 -3.69 4.92
C HIS A 65 -1.54 -2.44 4.42
N LEU A 66 -0.80 -1.34 4.38
CA LEU A 66 -1.26 -0.03 4.01
C LEU A 66 -0.54 0.43 2.74
N LEU A 67 -1.32 0.79 1.72
CA LEU A 67 -0.83 1.43 0.50
C LEU A 67 -0.89 2.93 0.67
N PHE A 68 0.27 3.58 0.69
CA PHE A 68 0.43 5.03 0.75
C PHE A 68 0.62 5.60 -0.66
N TYR A 69 -0.11 6.65 -0.98
CA TYR A 69 -0.08 7.30 -2.29
C TYR A 69 -0.45 8.78 -2.19
N ARG A 70 -0.16 9.53 -3.25
CA ARG A 70 -0.70 10.87 -3.50
C ARG A 70 -1.21 10.96 -4.93
N PHE A 71 -2.06 11.92 -5.23
CA PHE A 71 -2.57 12.11 -6.59
C PHE A 71 -2.71 13.58 -6.96
N ARG A 72 -2.56 13.89 -8.25
CA ARG A 72 -2.78 15.23 -8.81
C ARG A 72 -3.47 15.08 -10.18
N GLY A 73 -4.70 15.57 -10.29
CA GLY A 73 -5.50 15.34 -11.49
C GLY A 73 -5.72 13.84 -11.72
N ALA A 74 -5.29 13.34 -12.89
CA ALA A 74 -5.38 11.93 -13.26
C ALA A 74 -4.16 11.10 -12.85
N GLU A 75 -3.09 11.74 -12.34
CA GLU A 75 -1.86 11.05 -11.96
C GLU A 75 -1.91 10.54 -10.53
N ILE A 76 -1.50 9.30 -10.33
CA ILE A 76 -1.35 8.67 -9.02
C ILE A 76 0.10 8.27 -8.84
N LEU A 77 0.69 8.73 -7.75
CA LEU A 77 2.02 8.32 -7.32
C LEU A 77 1.88 7.42 -6.09
N VAL A 78 2.18 6.14 -6.29
CA VAL A 78 2.31 5.16 -5.20
C VAL A 78 3.65 5.39 -4.52
N LEU A 79 3.61 5.65 -3.23
CA LEU A 79 4.79 5.95 -2.43
C LEU A 79 5.37 4.67 -1.83
N ARG A 80 4.58 3.96 -1.02
CA ARG A 80 4.99 2.75 -0.28
C ARG A 80 3.82 1.80 -0.04
N VAL A 81 4.12 0.52 0.15
CA VAL A 81 3.20 -0.46 0.75
C VAL A 81 3.83 -1.00 2.03
N LEU A 82 3.27 -0.67 3.19
CA LEU A 82 3.89 -0.98 4.49
C LEU A 82 3.04 -1.95 5.30
N HIS A 83 3.66 -2.87 6.01
CA HIS A 83 3.03 -3.65 7.07
C HIS A 83 2.97 -2.83 8.36
N GLY A 84 1.77 -2.42 8.78
CA GLY A 84 1.52 -1.47 9.86
C GLY A 84 2.16 -1.81 11.21
N ALA A 85 2.26 -3.09 11.58
CA ALA A 85 2.91 -3.49 12.84
C ALA A 85 4.41 -3.82 12.72
N ARG A 86 4.96 -3.82 11.51
CA ARG A 86 6.35 -4.22 11.27
C ARG A 86 7.21 -3.03 10.83
N ASP A 87 6.62 -2.18 10.01
CA ASP A 87 7.35 -1.12 9.34
C ASP A 87 7.05 0.26 9.95
N LEU A 88 5.85 0.51 10.47
CA LEU A 88 5.52 1.83 11.05
C LEU A 88 6.28 2.11 12.35
N GLU A 89 6.54 1.09 13.18
CA GLU A 89 7.37 1.26 14.39
C GLU A 89 8.80 1.68 14.04
N SER A 90 9.33 1.23 12.90
CA SER A 90 10.67 1.62 12.44
C SER A 90 10.74 3.02 11.82
N LEU A 91 9.60 3.67 11.63
CA LEU A 91 9.46 4.99 10.98
C LEU A 91 9.04 6.10 11.96
N LEU A 92 8.79 5.77 13.23
CA LEU A 92 8.48 6.71 14.33
C LEU A 92 9.73 7.00 15.16
#